data_AF-A0A6M1SEG8-F1
#
_entry.id   AF-A0A6M1SEG8-F1
#
_cell.length_a   1.000
_cell.length_b   1.000
_cell.length_c   1.000
_cell.angle_alpha   90.00
_cell.angle_beta   90.00
_cell.angle_gamma   90.00
#
_symmetry.space_group_name_H-M   'P 1'
#
loop_
_entity.id
_entity.type
_entity.pdbx_description
1 polymer ?
#
loop_
_entity_poly.entity_id
_entity_poly.type
_entity_poly.pdbx_seq_one_letter_code
_entity_poly.pdbx_strand_id
1 'polypeptide(L)'
;MTRKDQDKGASPWLVLGVPIALGLAWVTQGTGVIENDLERNIWIPDELTMPLQVQAAYNGEQIFFRYRWPASQPHVYHDMLRYEDGEWIRHGRSVPGPDPDGTYEDRVAMLVDDGGVPDFGRYGGYITVGDQMRFFSNSASPADVRAHPHLGETLGESDVRKYLPATRSDQNDWRSVVDADVLQAQREAGYFLDLWHWRAGRSNAIGASDDQWVGDYRHGDAGSGPFTTNWDGDNSQPRWMLDPDQTGQRALRWEDVTSGGVDFDGIYYLSEDNRTDFDPDHDWQNGDVIPRRLLREPAGSRGDIRVHEGPARWEDGYWDVTLIRDMDTRSPLDDKAFREQGVYDIGIGVYRNATGSRWHYVSHPYTVGLGREADFQAMAFDGDSPDWSNDWFDMTLFYPGQVDWPLLVSRAHAGAEDIAEGKPVRPRHSEKQLALYGVEMEFNDAITSRWLMTLIAGLIAMLGTTLALLPSFRSTRQGDRS
;
A
#
# COMPACT_ATOMS: atom_id res chain seq x y z
N MET A 1 44.94 -50.71 49.45
CA MET A 1 45.08 -49.24 49.59
C MET A 1 46.13 -48.83 48.58
N THR A 2 45.87 -48.14 47.48
CA THR A 2 44.93 -47.05 47.20
C THR A 2 44.44 -47.16 45.76
N ARG A 3 43.12 -47.05 45.57
CA ARG A 3 42.46 -46.85 44.26
C ARG A 3 42.93 -45.49 43.75
N LYS A 4 43.62 -45.44 42.61
CA LYS A 4 43.88 -44.17 41.91
C LYS A 4 42.75 -44.02 40.91
N ASP A 5 41.78 -43.20 41.28
CA ASP A 5 40.64 -42.83 40.45
C ASP A 5 41.14 -42.37 39.08
N GLN A 6 40.71 -43.07 38.03
CA GLN A 6 40.73 -42.52 36.69
C GLN A 6 39.67 -41.41 36.68
N ASP A 7 40.10 -40.19 37.00
CA ASP A 7 39.33 -39.00 36.66
C ASP A 7 39.19 -38.99 35.13
N LYS A 8 38.06 -39.52 34.66
CA LYS A 8 37.47 -39.20 33.36
C LYS A 8 37.02 -37.74 33.44
N GLY A 9 37.98 -36.82 33.47
CA GLY A 9 37.72 -35.40 33.34
C GLY A 9 37.09 -35.19 31.97
N ALA A 10 35.76 -35.04 31.93
CA ALA A 10 35.09 -34.53 30.76
C ALA A 10 35.84 -33.25 30.35
N SER A 11 36.32 -33.22 29.10
CA SER A 11 37.03 -32.08 28.55
C SER A 11 36.25 -30.80 28.91
N PRO A 12 36.88 -29.70 29.37
CA PRO A 12 36.20 -28.45 29.72
C PRO A 12 35.22 -27.96 28.64
N TRP A 13 35.48 -28.31 27.39
CA TRP A 13 34.62 -28.08 26.23
C TRP A 13 33.26 -28.81 26.26
N LEU A 14 33.17 -30.01 26.84
CA LEU A 14 31.90 -30.72 27.04
C LEU A 14 31.06 -30.11 28.17
N VAL A 15 31.70 -29.57 29.19
CA VAL A 15 31.02 -29.06 30.40
C VAL A 15 30.56 -27.61 30.22
N LEU A 16 31.25 -26.82 29.39
CA LEU A 16 30.90 -25.40 29.16
C LEU A 16 30.49 -25.10 27.71
N GLY A 17 31.18 -25.67 26.72
CA GLY A 17 30.94 -25.33 25.30
C GLY A 17 29.60 -25.84 24.76
N VAL A 18 29.22 -27.08 25.10
CA VAL A 18 27.95 -27.67 24.65
C VAL A 18 26.74 -26.98 25.29
N PRO A 19 26.69 -26.72 26.62
CA PRO A 19 25.59 -25.97 27.21
C PRO A 19 25.48 -24.52 26.71
N ILE A 20 26.60 -23.84 26.46
CA ILE A 20 26.60 -22.48 25.88
C ILE A 20 26.04 -22.53 24.45
N ALA A 21 26.47 -23.48 23.63
CA ALA A 21 25.98 -23.62 22.25
C ALA A 21 24.49 -24.02 22.20
N LEU A 22 24.04 -24.91 23.10
CA LEU A 22 22.62 -25.27 23.24
C LEU A 22 21.77 -24.11 23.77
N GLY A 23 22.32 -23.31 24.70
CA GLY A 23 21.67 -22.10 25.19
C GLY A 23 21.54 -21.04 24.10
N LEU A 24 22.59 -20.80 23.31
CA LEU A 24 22.55 -19.94 22.13
C LEU A 24 21.54 -20.45 21.09
N ALA A 25 21.57 -21.75 20.76
CA ALA A 25 20.62 -22.34 19.82
C ALA A 25 19.17 -22.24 20.31
N TRP A 26 18.90 -22.43 21.61
CA TRP A 26 17.58 -22.25 22.18
C TRP A 26 17.12 -20.79 22.06
N VAL A 27 17.96 -19.82 22.41
CA VAL A 27 17.61 -18.39 22.31
C VAL A 27 17.38 -17.97 20.86
N THR A 28 18.20 -18.47 19.91
CA THR A 28 18.08 -18.08 18.49
C THR A 28 16.95 -18.80 17.76
N GLN A 29 16.58 -20.03 18.15
CA GLN A 29 15.49 -20.80 17.54
C GLN A 29 14.12 -20.57 18.20
N GLY A 30 14.10 -20.16 19.48
CA GLY A 30 12.89 -20.13 20.30
C GLY A 30 12.12 -18.81 20.32
N THR A 31 12.67 -17.73 19.75
CA THR A 31 11.99 -16.44 19.64
C THR A 31 11.61 -16.21 18.18
N GLY A 32 10.40 -15.75 17.87
CA GLY A 32 10.08 -15.26 16.51
C GLY A 32 10.87 -13.99 16.19
N VAL A 33 11.13 -13.72 14.91
CA VAL A 33 11.62 -12.39 14.45
C VAL A 33 10.45 -11.55 13.91
N ILE A 34 9.45 -12.22 13.37
CA ILE A 34 8.31 -11.60 12.69
C ILE A 34 7.27 -11.27 13.75
N GLU A 35 7.16 -9.98 14.05
CA GLU A 35 6.20 -9.41 14.99
C GLU A 35 5.94 -7.94 14.63
N ASN A 36 4.82 -7.38 15.07
CA ASN A 36 4.56 -5.95 14.85
C ASN A 36 5.64 -5.09 15.50
N ASP A 37 6.12 -4.09 14.76
CA ASP A 37 7.14 -3.15 15.20
C ASP A 37 6.76 -1.75 14.72
N LEU A 38 5.87 -1.13 15.49
CA LEU A 38 5.27 0.16 15.13
C LEU A 38 6.33 1.28 15.11
N GLU A 39 7.42 1.17 15.88
CA GLU A 39 8.54 2.12 15.89
C GLU A 39 9.28 2.12 14.56
N ARG A 40 9.44 0.95 13.94
CA ARG A 40 9.98 0.80 12.57
C ARG A 40 8.92 0.93 11.48
N ASN A 41 7.70 1.36 11.80
CA ASN A 41 6.60 1.50 10.84
C ASN A 41 6.22 0.14 10.18
N ILE A 42 6.17 -0.90 11.01
CA ILE A 42 5.84 -2.28 10.63
C ILE A 42 4.59 -2.75 11.39
N TRP A 43 3.58 -3.14 10.62
CA TRP A 43 2.39 -3.83 11.11
C TRP A 43 2.00 -4.87 10.07
N ILE A 44 1.70 -6.08 10.53
CA ILE A 44 1.40 -7.23 9.67
C ILE A 44 -0.10 -7.52 9.78
N PRO A 45 -0.85 -7.52 8.67
CA PRO A 45 -2.25 -7.92 8.70
C PRO A 45 -2.38 -9.41 8.99
N ASP A 46 -3.44 -9.77 9.74
CA ASP A 46 -3.75 -11.18 10.04
C ASP A 46 -4.04 -11.98 8.76
N GLU A 47 -4.71 -11.36 7.80
CA GLU A 47 -4.95 -11.90 6.47
C GLU A 47 -3.96 -11.28 5.47
N LEU A 48 -3.08 -12.10 4.91
CA LEU A 48 -2.09 -11.65 3.92
C LEU A 48 -2.63 -11.62 2.47
N THR A 49 -3.82 -12.18 2.25
CA THR A 49 -4.50 -12.20 0.95
C THR A 49 -5.97 -11.89 1.12
N MET A 50 -6.60 -11.32 0.09
CA MET A 50 -8.04 -11.09 0.06
C MET A 50 -8.61 -11.29 -1.34
N PRO A 51 -9.89 -11.70 -1.48
CA PRO A 51 -10.53 -11.74 -2.79
C PRO A 51 -10.95 -10.34 -3.25
N LEU A 52 -10.92 -10.14 -4.56
CA LEU A 52 -11.52 -9.00 -5.26
C LEU A 52 -12.27 -9.55 -6.47
N GLN A 53 -13.50 -9.11 -6.69
CA GLN A 53 -14.27 -9.41 -7.89
C GLN A 53 -14.29 -8.17 -8.78
N VAL A 54 -14.04 -8.37 -10.08
CA VAL A 54 -14.01 -7.28 -11.06
C VAL A 54 -14.89 -7.60 -12.26
N GLN A 55 -15.59 -6.59 -12.76
CA GLN A 55 -16.24 -6.58 -14.07
C GLN A 55 -15.86 -5.30 -14.80
N ALA A 56 -15.87 -5.36 -16.13
CA ALA A 56 -15.72 -4.18 -16.97
C ALA A 56 -16.76 -4.20 -18.09
N ALA A 57 -17.20 -3.02 -18.51
CA ALA A 57 -18.12 -2.85 -19.64
C ALA A 57 -17.82 -1.57 -20.40
N TYR A 58 -18.25 -1.47 -21.66
CA TYR A 58 -18.10 -0.27 -22.48
C TYR A 58 -19.20 -0.16 -23.55
N ASN A 59 -19.53 1.06 -23.96
CA ASN A 59 -20.57 1.35 -24.96
C ASN A 59 -20.06 2.17 -26.17
N GLY A 60 -18.73 2.25 -26.35
CA GLY A 60 -18.08 3.02 -27.41
C GLY A 60 -17.85 4.50 -27.06
N GLU A 61 -18.48 5.01 -26.00
CA GLU A 61 -18.26 6.37 -25.48
C GLU A 61 -17.64 6.33 -24.09
N GLN A 62 -18.11 5.44 -23.23
CA GLN A 62 -17.73 5.32 -21.83
C GLN A 62 -17.28 3.90 -21.48
N ILE A 63 -16.38 3.83 -20.50
CA ILE A 63 -15.92 2.58 -19.90
C ILE A 63 -16.29 2.55 -18.43
N PHE A 64 -16.64 1.35 -17.97
CA PHE A 64 -17.14 1.06 -16.65
C PHE A 64 -16.24 0.00 -16.02
N PHE A 65 -15.81 0.22 -14.78
CA PHE A 65 -15.15 -0.79 -13.96
C PHE A 65 -15.91 -0.95 -12.66
N ARG A 66 -16.37 -2.17 -12.41
CA ARG A 66 -17.08 -2.53 -11.19
C ARG A 66 -16.20 -3.41 -10.32
N TYR A 67 -16.10 -3.05 -9.05
CA TYR A 67 -15.28 -3.71 -8.05
C TYR A 67 -16.15 -4.15 -6.89
N ARG A 68 -15.94 -5.39 -6.43
CA ARG A 68 -16.59 -5.90 -5.23
C ARG A 68 -15.59 -6.63 -4.33
N TRP A 69 -15.52 -6.25 -3.06
CA TRP A 69 -14.60 -6.87 -2.10
C TRP A 69 -15.18 -6.92 -0.68
N PRO A 70 -14.74 -7.89 0.15
CA PRO A 70 -15.21 -8.00 1.53
C PRO A 70 -14.55 -6.96 2.44
N ALA A 71 -15.37 -6.29 3.24
CA ALA A 71 -14.95 -5.38 4.31
C ALA A 71 -15.85 -5.58 5.53
N SER A 72 -15.27 -5.70 6.72
CA SER A 72 -16.03 -5.92 7.95
C SER A 72 -16.89 -4.72 8.35
N GLN A 73 -16.48 -3.51 7.95
CA GLN A 73 -17.17 -2.25 8.17
C GLN A 73 -16.91 -1.31 6.98
N PRO A 74 -17.87 -0.42 6.64
CA PRO A 74 -17.66 0.63 5.67
C PRO A 74 -16.90 1.78 6.31
N HIS A 75 -15.56 1.78 6.24
CA HIS A 75 -14.79 2.92 6.74
C HIS A 75 -14.97 4.08 5.76
N VAL A 76 -15.95 4.96 6.04
CA VAL A 76 -16.27 6.13 5.21
C VAL A 76 -15.66 7.42 5.74
N TYR A 77 -15.12 7.42 6.96
CA TYR A 77 -14.57 8.62 7.57
C TYR A 77 -13.08 8.78 7.26
N HIS A 78 -12.64 10.01 7.06
CA HIS A 78 -11.23 10.32 6.85
C HIS A 78 -10.90 11.71 7.35
N ASP A 79 -9.86 11.81 8.21
CA ASP A 79 -9.31 13.08 8.67
C ASP A 79 -10.38 13.96 9.35
N MET A 80 -10.74 13.61 10.58
CA MET A 80 -11.85 14.21 11.33
C MET A 80 -11.32 15.18 12.40
N LEU A 81 -12.06 16.26 12.69
CA LEU A 81 -11.77 17.18 13.80
C LEU A 81 -12.79 16.93 14.90
N ARG A 82 -12.35 16.47 16.07
CA ARG A 82 -13.19 16.28 17.25
C ARG A 82 -12.94 17.42 18.23
N TYR A 83 -14.00 18.04 18.73
CA TYR A 83 -13.89 19.04 19.78
C TYR A 83 -13.71 18.37 21.15
N GLU A 84 -12.66 18.75 21.87
CA GLU A 84 -12.32 18.29 23.21
C GLU A 84 -11.74 19.45 24.04
N ASP A 85 -12.39 19.77 25.16
CA ASP A 85 -11.89 20.68 26.20
C ASP A 85 -11.42 22.06 25.68
N GLY A 86 -12.11 22.59 24.65
CA GLY A 86 -11.79 23.89 24.05
C GLY A 86 -10.93 23.81 22.79
N GLU A 87 -10.52 22.62 22.36
CA GLU A 87 -9.61 22.41 21.23
C GLU A 87 -10.21 21.49 20.17
N TRP A 88 -9.83 21.72 18.89
CA TRP A 88 -10.15 20.83 17.78
C TRP A 88 -9.00 19.83 17.58
N ILE A 89 -9.21 18.59 18.03
CA ILE A 89 -8.26 17.49 17.94
C ILE A 89 -8.44 16.73 16.63
N ARG A 90 -7.33 16.46 15.94
CA ARG A 90 -7.34 15.77 14.65
C ARG A 90 -7.24 14.25 14.82
N HIS A 91 -8.20 13.54 14.26
CA HIS A 91 -8.26 12.07 14.14
C HIS A 91 -8.18 11.65 12.67
N GLY A 92 -7.83 10.38 12.39
CA GLY A 92 -7.83 9.87 11.02
C GLY A 92 -6.55 10.17 10.24
N ARG A 93 -5.42 9.70 10.76
CA ARG A 93 -4.11 9.77 10.09
C ARG A 93 -3.61 8.37 9.75
N SER A 94 -2.77 8.25 8.72
CA SER A 94 -2.18 6.97 8.38
C SER A 94 -1.17 6.60 9.47
N VAL A 95 -1.45 5.54 10.20
CA VAL A 95 -0.57 4.94 11.22
C VAL A 95 -0.16 3.53 10.80
N PRO A 96 0.85 2.92 11.44
CA PRO A 96 1.09 1.49 11.34
C PRO A 96 -0.12 0.66 11.74
N GLY A 97 -0.75 0.04 10.75
CA GLY A 97 -1.97 -0.75 10.91
C GLY A 97 -3.26 0.08 10.84
N PRO A 98 -4.36 -0.47 11.39
CA PRO A 98 -5.65 0.21 11.44
C PRO A 98 -5.58 1.51 12.26
N ASP A 99 -6.22 2.57 11.77
CA ASP A 99 -6.52 3.75 12.58
C ASP A 99 -7.40 3.34 13.77
N PRO A 100 -6.99 3.66 15.01
CA PRO A 100 -7.67 3.16 16.22
C PRO A 100 -9.11 3.66 16.36
N ASP A 101 -9.44 4.79 15.72
CA ASP A 101 -10.77 5.39 15.76
C ASP A 101 -11.63 4.98 14.55
N GLY A 102 -11.10 4.17 13.63
CA GLY A 102 -11.82 3.79 12.40
C GLY A 102 -12.01 4.95 11.41
N THR A 103 -11.27 6.05 11.57
CA THR A 103 -11.44 7.28 10.79
C THR A 103 -10.46 7.38 9.63
N TYR A 104 -10.17 6.24 8.99
CA TYR A 104 -9.30 6.20 7.83
C TYR A 104 -9.91 5.38 6.70
N GLU A 105 -10.54 6.08 5.77
CA GLU A 105 -11.36 5.51 4.70
C GLU A 105 -10.81 4.28 3.94
N ASP A 106 -11.77 3.42 3.55
CA ASP A 106 -11.61 2.37 2.56
C ASP A 106 -11.47 2.97 1.16
N ARG A 107 -10.67 2.31 0.31
CA ARG A 107 -10.29 2.83 -1.02
C ARG A 107 -10.05 1.70 -2.00
N VAL A 108 -10.36 1.95 -3.27
CA VAL A 108 -9.89 1.14 -4.40
C VAL A 108 -9.13 2.05 -5.35
N ALA A 109 -7.99 1.57 -5.84
CA ALA A 109 -7.18 2.27 -6.81
C ALA A 109 -6.79 1.31 -7.94
N MET A 110 -6.77 1.80 -9.18
CA MET A 110 -6.40 1.01 -10.35
C MET A 110 -5.40 1.79 -11.19
N LEU A 111 -4.25 1.18 -11.43
CA LEU A 111 -3.28 1.62 -12.43
C LEU A 111 -3.66 1.03 -13.78
N VAL A 112 -3.58 1.84 -14.84
CA VAL A 112 -3.88 1.45 -16.23
C VAL A 112 -2.69 1.81 -17.12
N ASP A 113 -2.33 0.90 -18.02
CA ASP A 113 -1.39 1.16 -19.11
C ASP A 113 -1.91 0.59 -20.43
N ASP A 114 -1.55 1.25 -21.53
CA ASP A 114 -1.87 0.88 -22.91
C ASP A 114 -0.66 0.27 -23.66
N GLY A 115 0.36 -0.16 -22.91
CA GLY A 115 1.65 -0.63 -23.41
C GLY A 115 2.72 0.46 -23.49
N GLY A 116 2.41 1.70 -23.06
CA GLY A 116 3.36 2.81 -22.98
C GLY A 116 4.43 2.63 -21.89
N VAL A 117 4.19 1.75 -20.91
CA VAL A 117 5.12 1.40 -19.83
C VAL A 117 5.51 -0.08 -19.94
N PRO A 118 6.59 -0.42 -20.67
CA PRO A 118 6.88 -1.80 -21.10
C PRO A 118 6.94 -2.87 -20.01
N ASP A 119 7.33 -2.49 -18.79
CA ASP A 119 7.51 -3.42 -17.67
C ASP A 119 6.28 -3.56 -16.77
N PHE A 120 5.24 -2.75 -17.00
CA PHE A 120 4.04 -2.76 -16.17
C PHE A 120 3.25 -4.06 -16.31
N GLY A 121 2.98 -4.55 -17.52
CA GLY A 121 2.32 -5.84 -17.73
C GLY A 121 3.09 -7.05 -17.17
N ARG A 122 4.40 -6.91 -16.91
CA ARG A 122 5.25 -7.99 -16.37
C ARG A 122 5.33 -8.01 -14.86
N TYR A 123 5.37 -6.83 -14.23
CA TYR A 123 5.68 -6.69 -12.80
C TYR A 123 4.63 -5.90 -12.02
N GLY A 124 3.61 -5.36 -12.69
CA GLY A 124 2.51 -4.61 -12.09
C GLY A 124 2.99 -3.42 -11.27
N GLY A 125 2.34 -3.18 -10.13
CA GLY A 125 2.63 -2.04 -9.27
C GLY A 125 4.06 -1.99 -8.70
N TYR A 126 4.83 -3.08 -8.72
CA TYR A 126 6.20 -3.09 -8.17
C TYR A 126 7.15 -2.11 -8.87
N ILE A 127 6.98 -1.88 -10.18
CA ILE A 127 7.82 -0.91 -10.90
C ILE A 127 7.63 0.53 -10.39
N THR A 128 6.54 0.79 -9.68
CA THR A 128 6.23 2.10 -9.12
C THR A 128 6.79 2.28 -7.71
N VAL A 129 7.35 1.23 -7.11
CA VAL A 129 7.82 1.23 -5.72
C VAL A 129 9.32 1.51 -5.72
N GLY A 130 9.69 2.78 -5.58
CA GLY A 130 11.09 3.19 -5.57
C GLY A 130 11.77 3.16 -4.21
N ASP A 131 13.07 3.48 -4.21
CA ASP A 131 13.88 3.58 -2.99
C ASP A 131 13.33 4.62 -2.00
N GLN A 132 13.43 4.33 -0.70
CA GLN A 132 13.11 5.22 0.43
C GLN A 132 11.73 5.90 0.33
N MET A 133 10.75 5.22 -0.28
CA MET A 133 9.39 5.71 -0.38
C MET A 133 8.76 5.97 0.98
N ARG A 134 7.84 6.93 1.04
CA ARG A 134 7.12 7.27 2.27
C ARG A 134 6.46 6.04 2.90
N PHE A 135 6.47 6.01 4.23
CA PHE A 135 6.02 4.90 5.07
C PHE A 135 6.86 3.63 4.97
N PHE A 136 7.98 3.59 4.25
CA PHE A 136 8.97 2.54 4.45
C PHE A 136 9.74 2.77 5.74
N SER A 137 10.28 1.71 6.35
CA SER A 137 11.13 1.79 7.54
C SER A 137 12.38 2.64 7.30
N ASN A 138 12.84 2.73 6.05
CA ASN A 138 13.94 3.57 5.59
C ASN A 138 13.47 4.82 4.83
N SER A 139 12.23 5.30 5.02
CA SER A 139 11.69 6.48 4.30
C SER A 139 12.66 7.66 4.29
N ALA A 140 12.76 8.35 3.14
CA ALA A 140 13.54 9.57 3.03
C ALA A 140 13.00 10.64 4.00
N SER A 141 13.91 11.40 4.61
CA SER A 141 13.50 12.44 5.55
C SER A 141 12.80 13.59 4.82
N PRO A 142 11.78 14.24 5.42
CA PRO A 142 11.15 15.40 4.79
C PRO A 142 12.12 16.57 4.54
N ALA A 143 13.20 16.67 5.31
CA ALA A 143 14.23 17.68 5.10
C ALA A 143 15.03 17.41 3.82
N ASP A 144 15.42 16.15 3.58
CA ASP A 144 16.15 15.76 2.36
C ASP A 144 15.30 15.94 1.11
N VAL A 145 14.01 15.56 1.17
CA VAL A 145 13.10 15.72 0.03
C VAL A 145 12.85 17.20 -0.27
N ARG A 146 12.63 18.05 0.74
CA ARG A 146 12.47 19.49 0.52
C ARG A 146 13.71 20.18 -0.05
N ALA A 147 14.90 19.65 0.24
CA ALA A 147 16.16 20.14 -0.31
C ALA A 147 16.45 19.63 -1.73
N HIS A 148 15.63 18.72 -2.25
CA HIS A 148 15.82 18.14 -3.58
C HIS A 148 15.37 19.12 -4.68
N PRO A 149 16.17 19.40 -5.73
CA PRO A 149 15.83 20.39 -6.76
C PRO A 149 14.50 20.13 -7.47
N HIS A 150 14.24 18.87 -7.85
CA HIS A 150 12.97 18.50 -8.49
C HIS A 150 11.82 18.32 -7.47
N LEU A 151 11.87 17.30 -6.62
CA LEU A 151 10.79 17.00 -5.68
C LEU A 151 10.48 18.14 -4.70
N GLY A 152 11.50 18.78 -4.11
CA GLY A 152 11.33 19.82 -3.11
C GLY A 152 11.09 21.20 -3.71
N GLU A 153 11.99 21.66 -4.58
CA GLU A 153 11.91 23.04 -5.11
C GLU A 153 10.89 23.18 -6.25
N THR A 154 10.84 22.21 -7.17
CA THR A 154 9.96 22.27 -8.35
C THR A 154 8.53 21.79 -8.03
N LEU A 155 8.40 20.63 -7.37
CA LEU A 155 7.08 20.07 -7.04
C LEU A 155 6.53 20.54 -5.68
N GLY A 156 7.37 21.11 -4.79
CA GLY A 156 6.94 21.54 -3.46
C GLY A 156 6.64 20.40 -2.49
N GLU A 157 7.11 19.18 -2.78
CA GLU A 157 6.81 17.98 -2.00
C GLU A 157 7.81 17.77 -0.87
N SER A 158 7.40 16.97 0.12
CA SER A 158 8.22 16.64 1.30
C SER A 158 8.29 15.15 1.59
N ASP A 159 7.87 14.31 0.64
CA ASP A 159 7.91 12.86 0.74
C ASP A 159 8.23 12.25 -0.63
N VAL A 160 8.76 11.03 -0.65
CA VAL A 160 8.95 10.25 -1.88
C VAL A 160 7.71 9.38 -2.09
N ARG A 161 7.06 9.48 -3.25
CA ARG A 161 5.88 8.66 -3.61
C ARG A 161 6.22 7.71 -4.75
N LYS A 162 5.19 7.07 -5.31
CA LYS A 162 5.31 6.21 -6.48
C LYS A 162 5.96 6.98 -7.64
N TYR A 163 6.90 6.35 -8.34
CA TYR A 163 7.51 6.85 -9.57
C TYR A 163 7.97 5.69 -10.46
N LEU A 164 8.11 5.93 -11.76
CA LEU A 164 8.54 4.93 -12.74
C LEU A 164 10.06 4.89 -12.89
N PRO A 165 10.68 3.73 -13.14
CA PRO A 165 12.15 3.58 -13.07
C PRO A 165 12.91 4.48 -14.04
N ALA A 166 12.42 4.65 -15.28
CA ALA A 166 13.14 5.44 -16.29
C ALA A 166 13.07 6.96 -16.06
N THR A 167 12.32 7.41 -15.05
CA THR A 167 12.32 8.82 -14.61
C THR A 167 13.50 9.15 -13.69
N ARG A 168 14.40 8.18 -13.49
CA ARG A 168 15.63 8.28 -12.73
C ARG A 168 16.82 7.92 -13.62
N SER A 169 17.91 8.68 -13.53
CA SER A 169 19.17 8.34 -14.19
C SER A 169 19.85 7.14 -13.52
N ASP A 170 19.58 6.94 -12.22
CA ASP A 170 19.85 5.70 -11.49
C ASP A 170 18.55 5.22 -10.82
N GLN A 171 17.97 4.15 -11.35
CA GLN A 171 16.73 3.57 -10.82
C GLN A 171 16.79 3.13 -9.35
N ASN A 172 18.00 3.07 -8.75
CA ASN A 172 18.21 2.73 -7.35
C ASN A 172 18.30 3.95 -6.42
N ASP A 173 18.31 5.17 -6.95
CA ASP A 173 18.38 6.40 -6.16
C ASP A 173 17.23 7.34 -6.54
N TRP A 174 16.30 7.52 -5.60
CA TRP A 174 15.15 8.40 -5.78
C TRP A 174 15.55 9.85 -6.08
N ARG A 175 16.77 10.28 -5.71
CA ARG A 175 17.30 11.64 -5.94
C ARG A 175 17.72 11.88 -7.38
N SER A 176 17.85 10.83 -8.18
CA SER A 176 18.45 10.93 -9.50
C SER A 176 17.42 11.27 -10.59
N VAL A 177 16.46 12.15 -10.29
CA VAL A 177 15.43 12.56 -11.26
C VAL A 177 16.09 13.10 -12.53
N VAL A 178 15.68 12.56 -13.69
CA VAL A 178 16.18 13.03 -15.00
C VAL A 178 15.71 14.46 -15.28
N ASP A 179 16.37 15.14 -16.20
CA ASP A 179 16.05 16.54 -16.53
C ASP A 179 14.61 16.72 -17.05
N ALA A 180 14.05 17.92 -16.84
CA ALA A 180 12.65 18.23 -17.17
C ALA A 180 12.28 17.96 -18.64
N ASP A 181 13.18 18.24 -19.59
CA ASP A 181 12.94 17.96 -21.02
C ASP A 181 12.79 16.45 -21.29
N VAL A 182 13.52 15.61 -20.55
CA VAL A 182 13.41 14.15 -20.65
C VAL A 182 12.10 13.68 -20.04
N LEU A 183 11.71 14.21 -18.88
CA LEU A 183 10.42 13.90 -18.25
C LEU A 183 9.24 14.28 -19.15
N GLN A 184 9.30 15.47 -19.77
CA GLN A 184 8.29 15.91 -20.72
C GLN A 184 8.22 14.98 -21.93
N ALA A 185 9.36 14.66 -22.55
CA ALA A 185 9.40 13.75 -23.69
C ALA A 185 8.89 12.35 -23.34
N GLN A 186 9.18 11.85 -22.13
CA GLN A 186 8.62 10.60 -21.61
C GLN A 186 7.10 10.67 -21.49
N ARG A 187 6.57 11.76 -20.92
CA ARG A 187 5.12 11.96 -20.78
C ARG A 187 4.41 12.03 -22.13
N GLU A 188 4.96 12.80 -23.08
CA GLU A 188 4.46 12.91 -24.45
C GLU A 188 4.52 11.59 -25.23
N ALA A 189 5.50 10.74 -24.92
CA ALA A 189 5.63 9.39 -25.48
C ALA A 189 4.71 8.36 -24.78
N GLY A 190 3.92 8.76 -23.78
CA GLY A 190 3.01 7.87 -23.05
C GLY A 190 3.68 7.04 -21.95
N TYR A 191 4.90 7.38 -21.51
CA TYR A 191 5.58 6.69 -20.41
C TYR A 191 5.04 7.17 -19.06
N PHE A 192 3.84 6.71 -18.73
CA PHE A 192 3.17 6.94 -17.46
C PHE A 192 2.07 5.90 -17.23
N LEU A 193 1.65 5.78 -15.97
CA LEU A 193 0.47 5.00 -15.60
C LEU A 193 -0.66 5.96 -15.21
N ASP A 194 -1.83 5.73 -15.78
CA ASP A 194 -3.08 6.37 -15.37
C ASP A 194 -3.57 5.71 -14.07
N LEU A 195 -4.07 6.48 -13.11
CA LEU A 195 -4.37 6.06 -11.74
C LEU A 195 -5.77 6.52 -11.31
N TRP A 196 -6.71 5.60 -11.38
CA TRP A 196 -8.06 5.77 -10.87
C TRP A 196 -8.03 5.58 -9.36
N HIS A 197 -8.62 6.50 -8.58
CA HIS A 197 -8.54 6.41 -7.11
C HIS A 197 -9.85 6.84 -6.42
N TRP A 198 -10.72 5.86 -6.22
CA TRP A 198 -11.95 6.05 -5.45
C TRP A 198 -11.68 5.99 -3.95
N ARG A 199 -12.35 6.87 -3.20
CA ARG A 199 -12.14 7.05 -1.77
C ARG A 199 -13.47 7.24 -1.02
N ALA A 200 -13.74 6.35 -0.07
CA ALA A 200 -15.05 6.29 0.59
C ALA A 200 -15.44 7.61 1.29
N GLY A 201 -14.49 8.30 1.94
CA GLY A 201 -14.75 9.55 2.64
C GLY A 201 -14.45 10.81 1.85
N ARG A 202 -13.47 10.75 0.94
CA ARG A 202 -12.98 11.91 0.20
C ARG A 202 -13.59 12.10 -1.19
N SER A 203 -14.43 11.19 -1.67
CA SER A 203 -15.05 11.34 -3.00
C SER A 203 -16.43 10.69 -3.13
N ASN A 204 -16.69 9.59 -2.43
CA ASN A 204 -17.88 8.76 -2.68
C ASN A 204 -19.21 9.52 -2.51
N ALA A 205 -19.34 10.32 -1.45
CA ALA A 205 -20.60 10.98 -1.11
C ALA A 205 -21.10 11.98 -2.16
N ILE A 206 -20.19 12.50 -3.00
CA ILE A 206 -20.51 13.39 -4.12
C ILE A 206 -20.47 12.67 -5.48
N GLY A 207 -20.43 11.33 -5.48
CA GLY A 207 -20.37 10.54 -6.71
C GLY A 207 -19.09 10.70 -7.52
N ALA A 208 -17.99 11.10 -6.89
CA ALA A 208 -16.71 11.35 -7.56
C ALA A 208 -15.66 10.26 -7.27
N SER A 209 -14.62 10.24 -8.10
CA SER A 209 -13.33 9.61 -7.84
C SER A 209 -12.22 10.64 -8.15
N ASP A 210 -11.03 10.49 -7.59
CA ASP A 210 -9.90 11.34 -8.00
C ASP A 210 -9.20 10.67 -9.18
N ASP A 211 -8.93 11.46 -10.23
CA ASP A 211 -8.09 11.03 -11.36
C ASP A 211 -6.64 11.51 -11.17
N GLN A 212 -5.70 10.60 -11.44
CA GLN A 212 -4.29 10.74 -11.07
C GLN A 212 -3.41 10.06 -12.09
N TRP A 213 -2.09 10.31 -12.00
CA TRP A 213 -1.12 9.55 -12.78
C TRP A 213 0.20 9.33 -12.03
N VAL A 214 0.97 8.36 -12.51
CA VAL A 214 2.31 8.03 -12.00
C VAL A 214 3.33 8.13 -13.13
N GLY A 215 4.33 8.99 -12.95
CA GLY A 215 5.52 9.07 -13.79
C GLY A 215 6.74 9.35 -12.93
N ASP A 216 7.26 10.58 -12.91
CA ASP A 216 8.39 10.95 -12.03
C ASP A 216 8.03 11.02 -10.55
N TYR A 217 6.73 11.16 -10.30
CA TYR A 217 6.08 11.18 -9.00
C TYR A 217 4.61 10.73 -9.19
N ARG A 218 3.83 10.65 -8.09
CA ARG A 218 2.38 10.46 -8.15
C ARG A 218 1.68 11.82 -8.14
N HIS A 219 1.15 12.21 -9.28
CA HIS A 219 0.48 13.47 -9.51
C HIS A 219 -1.04 13.31 -9.47
N GLY A 220 -1.76 14.40 -9.24
CA GLY A 220 -3.15 14.47 -9.66
C GLY A 220 -3.21 15.10 -11.04
N ASP A 221 -4.23 14.78 -11.82
CA ASP A 221 -4.34 15.29 -13.18
C ASP A 221 -4.63 16.79 -13.19
N ALA A 222 -4.62 17.39 -14.39
CA ALA A 222 -4.90 18.81 -14.53
C ALA A 222 -6.29 19.16 -13.99
N GLY A 223 -6.34 20.18 -13.13
CA GLY A 223 -7.56 20.69 -12.51
C GLY A 223 -7.63 20.46 -11.01
N SER A 224 -8.84 20.36 -10.47
CA SER A 224 -9.09 20.24 -9.03
C SER A 224 -9.72 18.91 -8.67
N GLY A 225 -9.15 18.22 -7.68
CA GLY A 225 -9.73 16.98 -7.15
C GLY A 225 -10.93 17.20 -6.22
N PRO A 226 -11.58 16.10 -5.79
CA PRO A 226 -12.92 16.11 -5.18
C PRO A 226 -12.96 16.62 -3.73
N PHE A 227 -11.83 17.08 -3.19
CA PHE A 227 -11.76 17.61 -1.83
C PHE A 227 -10.71 18.70 -1.65
N THR A 228 -10.89 19.49 -0.59
CA THR A 228 -9.89 20.43 -0.05
C THR A 228 -9.77 20.28 1.47
N THR A 229 -8.86 21.04 2.08
CA THR A 229 -8.65 21.02 3.54
C THR A 229 -9.51 22.08 4.22
N ASN A 230 -10.39 21.66 5.13
CA ASN A 230 -11.19 22.50 6.01
C ASN A 230 -10.38 22.80 7.30
N TRP A 231 -9.42 23.71 7.20
CA TRP A 231 -8.63 24.13 8.37
C TRP A 231 -8.11 25.55 8.22
N ASP A 232 -8.35 26.37 9.23
CA ASP A 232 -7.75 27.68 9.39
C ASP A 232 -6.56 27.58 10.35
N GLY A 233 -5.35 27.60 9.80
CA GLY A 233 -4.12 27.47 10.57
C GLY A 233 -3.85 28.67 11.48
N ASP A 234 -4.29 29.86 11.10
CA ASP A 234 -4.01 31.09 11.86
C ASP A 234 -4.83 31.14 13.15
N ASN A 235 -6.06 30.63 13.09
CA ASN A 235 -7.00 30.60 14.22
C ASN A 235 -7.12 29.21 14.87
N SER A 236 -6.45 28.19 14.33
CA SER A 236 -6.49 26.81 14.83
C SER A 236 -7.92 26.25 14.95
N GLN A 237 -8.75 26.49 13.94
CA GLN A 237 -10.16 26.11 13.91
C GLN A 237 -10.59 25.64 12.51
N PRO A 238 -11.75 24.96 12.37
CA PRO A 238 -12.36 24.71 11.06
C PRO A 238 -12.67 26.02 10.33
N ARG A 239 -12.63 26.00 8.99
CA ARG A 239 -13.12 27.12 8.16
C ARG A 239 -14.64 27.06 8.00
N TRP A 240 -15.18 25.84 7.97
CA TRP A 240 -16.58 25.55 7.71
C TRP A 240 -17.13 24.49 8.65
N MET A 241 -18.44 24.53 8.87
CA MET A 241 -19.22 23.54 9.60
C MET A 241 -20.43 23.10 8.77
N LEU A 242 -21.18 22.09 9.23
CA LEU A 242 -22.44 21.72 8.58
C LEU A 242 -23.44 22.87 8.73
N ASP A 243 -24.16 23.17 7.64
CA ASP A 243 -25.21 24.17 7.66
C ASP A 243 -26.43 23.60 8.40
N PRO A 244 -26.78 24.13 9.59
CA PRO A 244 -27.92 23.62 10.36
C PRO A 244 -29.26 23.87 9.67
N ASP A 245 -29.36 24.88 8.78
CA ASP A 245 -30.59 25.16 8.05
C ASP A 245 -30.85 24.12 6.95
N GLN A 246 -29.79 23.48 6.43
CA GLN A 246 -29.87 22.43 5.42
C GLN A 246 -29.84 21.03 5.99
N THR A 247 -28.99 20.80 6.99
CA THR A 247 -28.69 19.45 7.52
C THR A 247 -29.37 19.16 8.85
N GLY A 248 -29.91 20.19 9.52
CA GLY A 248 -30.49 20.06 10.87
C GLY A 248 -29.45 19.94 12.00
N GLN A 249 -28.16 19.99 11.68
CA GLN A 249 -27.07 19.85 12.65
C GLN A 249 -25.85 20.72 12.27
N ARG A 250 -24.97 21.02 13.23
CA ARG A 250 -23.75 21.82 13.01
C ARG A 250 -22.48 20.96 12.91
N ALA A 251 -22.54 19.79 13.51
CA ALA A 251 -21.46 18.81 13.55
C ALA A 251 -22.04 17.40 13.55
N LEU A 252 -21.19 16.43 13.22
CA LEU A 252 -21.42 15.02 13.47
C LEU A 252 -21.16 14.72 14.95
N ARG A 253 -21.61 13.56 15.43
CA ARG A 253 -21.33 13.08 16.79
C ARG A 253 -20.20 12.06 16.75
N TRP A 254 -19.24 12.17 17.65
CA TRP A 254 -18.12 11.24 17.73
C TRP A 254 -18.57 9.78 17.89
N GLU A 255 -19.62 9.54 18.68
CA GLU A 255 -20.18 8.20 18.87
C GLU A 255 -20.67 7.56 17.56
N ASP A 256 -21.23 8.35 16.64
CA ASP A 256 -21.68 7.85 15.33
C ASP A 256 -20.48 7.56 14.42
N VAL A 257 -19.49 8.46 14.44
CA VAL A 257 -18.25 8.33 13.66
C VAL A 257 -17.51 7.05 14.00
N THR A 258 -17.42 6.69 15.28
CA THR A 258 -16.69 5.50 15.75
C THR A 258 -17.55 4.25 15.89
N SER A 259 -18.85 4.33 15.60
CA SER A 259 -19.78 3.20 15.80
C SER A 259 -19.49 2.00 14.88
N GLY A 260 -18.79 2.23 13.77
CA GLY A 260 -18.55 1.25 12.71
C GLY A 260 -19.74 1.05 11.76
N GLY A 261 -20.87 1.74 12.01
CA GLY A 261 -22.04 1.78 11.12
C GLY A 261 -22.16 3.12 10.41
N VAL A 262 -22.73 3.12 9.20
CA VAL A 262 -22.95 4.32 8.41
C VAL A 262 -24.38 4.29 7.86
N ASP A 263 -25.11 5.37 8.08
CA ASP A 263 -26.34 5.66 7.35
C ASP A 263 -25.98 6.41 6.05
N PHE A 264 -25.94 5.67 4.94
CA PHE A 264 -25.61 6.25 3.63
C PHE A 264 -26.66 7.22 3.10
N ASP A 265 -27.89 7.19 3.65
CA ASP A 265 -28.94 8.14 3.30
C ASP A 265 -28.93 9.38 4.23
N GLY A 266 -28.10 9.36 5.28
CA GLY A 266 -27.91 10.44 6.25
C GLY A 266 -26.70 11.34 5.97
N ILE A 267 -26.46 12.30 6.87
CA ILE A 267 -25.31 13.24 6.79
C ILE A 267 -24.10 12.64 7.51
N TYR A 268 -23.06 12.28 6.74
CA TYR A 268 -21.78 11.77 7.25
C TYR A 268 -20.55 12.50 6.66
N TYR A 269 -20.76 13.55 5.87
CA TYR A 269 -19.71 14.28 5.15
C TYR A 269 -20.00 15.79 5.12
N LEU A 270 -18.96 16.57 4.84
CA LEU A 270 -19.04 18.02 4.62
C LEU A 270 -18.72 18.29 3.14
N SER A 271 -19.59 19.01 2.43
CA SER A 271 -19.43 19.41 1.04
C SER A 271 -19.68 20.90 0.84
N GLU A 272 -19.38 21.42 -0.35
CA GLU A 272 -19.72 22.80 -0.72
C GLU A 272 -21.22 23.09 -0.66
N ASP A 273 -22.06 22.07 -0.88
CA ASP A 273 -23.51 22.21 -0.89
C ASP A 273 -24.10 22.27 0.53
N ASN A 274 -23.52 21.55 1.50
CA ASN A 274 -24.10 21.39 2.83
C ASN A 274 -23.38 22.17 3.95
N ARG A 275 -22.45 23.07 3.58
CA ARG A 275 -21.64 23.84 4.53
C ARG A 275 -22.13 25.26 4.75
N THR A 276 -21.74 25.81 5.89
CA THR A 276 -21.73 27.26 6.17
C THR A 276 -20.39 27.66 6.81
N ASP A 277 -20.16 28.96 6.99
CA ASP A 277 -18.97 29.46 7.67
C ASP A 277 -18.92 28.94 9.11
N PHE A 278 -17.72 28.60 9.59
CA PHE A 278 -17.55 28.13 10.96
C PHE A 278 -17.95 29.23 11.97
N ASP A 279 -18.76 28.85 12.96
CA ASP A 279 -19.22 29.73 14.03
C ASP A 279 -18.38 29.49 15.31
N PRO A 280 -17.37 30.32 15.61
CA PRO A 280 -16.52 30.15 16.78
C PRO A 280 -17.22 30.50 18.09
N ASP A 281 -18.33 31.26 18.04
CA ASP A 281 -19.07 31.70 19.22
C ASP A 281 -20.15 30.69 19.64
N HIS A 282 -20.33 29.61 18.87
CA HIS A 282 -21.19 28.49 19.23
C HIS A 282 -20.66 27.76 20.48
N ASP A 283 -21.58 27.30 21.35
CA ASP A 283 -21.26 26.51 22.54
C ASP A 283 -20.95 25.06 22.14
N TRP A 284 -19.80 24.86 21.50
CA TRP A 284 -19.31 23.55 21.04
C TRP A 284 -19.15 22.59 22.22
N GLN A 285 -19.61 21.36 22.03
CA GLN A 285 -19.62 20.32 23.06
C GLN A 285 -18.54 19.26 22.80
N ASN A 286 -18.02 18.69 23.88
CA ASN A 286 -17.06 17.58 23.76
C ASN A 286 -17.69 16.42 22.97
N GLY A 287 -17.02 16.01 21.90
CA GLY A 287 -17.53 14.98 20.98
C GLY A 287 -18.24 15.51 19.74
N ASP A 288 -18.38 16.82 19.56
CA ASP A 288 -18.75 17.40 18.27
C ASP A 288 -17.63 17.15 17.25
N VAL A 289 -18.01 16.75 16.04
CA VAL A 289 -17.06 16.39 14.98
C VAL A 289 -17.34 17.13 13.68
N ILE A 290 -16.30 17.74 13.12
CA ILE A 290 -16.32 18.35 11.80
C ILE A 290 -15.33 17.63 10.88
N PRO A 291 -15.74 17.17 9.68
CA PRO A 291 -14.80 16.65 8.69
C PRO A 291 -13.73 17.70 8.32
N ARG A 292 -12.45 17.33 8.42
CA ARG A 292 -11.33 18.19 7.96
C ARG A 292 -11.19 18.20 6.45
N ARG A 293 -11.93 17.34 5.76
CA ARG A 293 -12.05 17.30 4.31
C ARG A 293 -13.39 17.89 3.91
N LEU A 294 -13.31 18.99 3.16
CA LEU A 294 -14.46 19.57 2.48
C LEU A 294 -14.51 18.95 1.08
N LEU A 295 -15.61 18.25 0.78
CA LEU A 295 -15.88 17.72 -0.55
C LEU A 295 -16.32 18.85 -1.48
N ARG A 296 -15.88 18.79 -2.74
CA ARG A 296 -16.19 19.78 -3.77
C ARG A 296 -16.29 19.10 -5.11
N GLU A 297 -17.02 19.71 -6.03
CA GLU A 297 -17.07 19.23 -7.41
C GLU A 297 -15.66 19.27 -8.02
N PRO A 298 -15.13 18.14 -8.50
CA PRO A 298 -13.86 18.15 -9.21
C PRO A 298 -14.00 18.84 -10.57
N ALA A 299 -12.89 19.32 -11.12
CA ALA A 299 -12.90 20.04 -12.40
C ALA A 299 -11.64 19.73 -13.21
N GLY A 300 -11.74 19.85 -14.53
CA GLY A 300 -10.68 19.45 -15.46
C GLY A 300 -10.56 17.92 -15.55
N SER A 301 -9.45 17.44 -16.13
CA SER A 301 -9.17 16.01 -16.29
C SER A 301 -9.26 15.25 -14.96
N ARG A 302 -8.85 15.92 -13.87
CA ARG A 302 -8.90 15.37 -12.51
C ARG A 302 -10.29 14.94 -12.01
N GLY A 303 -11.35 15.39 -12.69
CA GLY A 303 -12.75 15.06 -12.40
C GLY A 303 -13.42 14.12 -13.39
N ASP A 304 -12.68 13.52 -14.33
CA ASP A 304 -13.28 12.73 -15.40
C ASP A 304 -13.90 11.40 -14.91
N ILE A 305 -13.43 10.87 -13.77
CA ILE A 305 -13.96 9.63 -13.18
C ILE A 305 -15.08 9.92 -12.19
N ARG A 306 -16.22 9.29 -12.40
CA ARG A 306 -17.40 9.37 -11.53
C ARG A 306 -17.79 7.99 -11.01
N VAL A 307 -18.64 7.96 -9.99
CA VAL A 307 -19.34 6.74 -9.56
C VAL A 307 -20.63 6.61 -10.37
N HIS A 308 -20.86 5.46 -10.97
CA HIS A 308 -22.04 5.17 -11.77
C HIS A 308 -23.27 4.93 -10.86
N GLU A 309 -24.42 5.49 -11.25
CA GLU A 309 -25.72 5.34 -10.55
C GLU A 309 -25.74 5.83 -9.08
N GLY A 310 -24.85 6.78 -8.74
CA GLY A 310 -24.80 7.43 -7.42
C GLY A 310 -23.64 6.94 -6.55
N PRO A 311 -23.55 7.38 -5.28
CA PRO A 311 -22.51 6.93 -4.36
C PRO A 311 -22.48 5.41 -4.22
N ALA A 312 -21.28 4.84 -4.21
CA ALA A 312 -21.07 3.42 -3.97
C ALA A 312 -21.53 3.03 -2.57
N ARG A 313 -21.98 1.78 -2.42
CA ARG A 313 -22.60 1.29 -1.18
C ARG A 313 -21.84 0.10 -0.61
N TRP A 314 -21.92 -0.03 0.71
CA TRP A 314 -21.51 -1.22 1.43
C TRP A 314 -22.73 -1.90 2.00
N GLU A 315 -22.93 -3.16 1.63
CA GLU A 315 -24.08 -3.97 2.04
C GLU A 315 -23.63 -5.42 2.24
N ASP A 316 -24.18 -6.11 3.23
CA ASP A 316 -23.90 -7.53 3.52
C ASP A 316 -22.39 -7.89 3.67
N GLY A 317 -21.57 -6.94 4.13
CA GLY A 317 -20.13 -7.16 4.32
C GLY A 317 -19.27 -6.92 3.08
N TYR A 318 -19.83 -6.32 2.02
CA TYR A 318 -19.12 -6.05 0.78
C TYR A 318 -19.29 -4.60 0.35
N TRP A 319 -18.21 -4.01 -0.14
CA TRP A 319 -18.29 -2.83 -0.99
C TRP A 319 -18.65 -3.25 -2.42
N ASP A 320 -19.49 -2.45 -3.08
CA ASP A 320 -19.77 -2.52 -4.51
C ASP A 320 -19.58 -1.13 -5.12
N VAL A 321 -18.53 -0.95 -5.91
CA VAL A 321 -18.13 0.33 -6.49
C VAL A 321 -18.09 0.18 -8.01
N THR A 322 -18.89 0.98 -8.72
CA THR A 322 -18.80 1.08 -10.18
C THR A 322 -18.28 2.46 -10.56
N LEU A 323 -17.10 2.52 -11.16
CA LEU A 323 -16.51 3.75 -11.69
C LEU A 323 -16.74 3.84 -13.19
N ILE A 324 -16.99 5.06 -13.67
CA ILE A 324 -17.24 5.38 -15.07
C ILE A 324 -16.34 6.54 -15.50
N ARG A 325 -15.78 6.44 -16.71
CA ARG A 325 -15.07 7.53 -17.40
C ARG A 325 -15.37 7.47 -18.90
N ASP A 326 -15.26 8.59 -19.58
CA ASP A 326 -15.19 8.59 -21.05
C ASP A 326 -14.00 7.75 -21.51
N MET A 327 -14.18 7.01 -22.60
CA MET A 327 -13.11 6.18 -23.18
C MET A 327 -11.94 7.04 -23.68
N ASP A 328 -12.23 8.23 -24.21
CA ASP A 328 -11.24 9.25 -24.58
C ASP A 328 -11.56 10.56 -23.85
N THR A 329 -10.80 10.86 -22.81
CA THR A 329 -10.93 12.10 -22.01
C THR A 329 -10.49 13.34 -22.77
N ARG A 330 -9.77 13.17 -23.90
CA ARG A 330 -9.09 14.22 -24.67
C ARG A 330 -7.93 14.87 -23.90
N SER A 331 -7.40 14.18 -22.89
CA SER A 331 -6.26 14.59 -22.08
C SER A 331 -5.12 13.55 -22.17
N PRO A 332 -4.43 13.41 -23.32
CA PRO A 332 -3.45 12.34 -23.54
C PRO A 332 -2.18 12.45 -22.69
N LEU A 333 -1.99 13.60 -22.04
CA LEU A 333 -0.92 13.82 -21.06
C LEU A 333 -1.41 13.67 -19.62
N ASP A 334 -2.62 13.20 -19.38
CA ASP A 334 -3.19 12.87 -18.06
C ASP A 334 -3.59 11.38 -18.04
N ASP A 335 -4.30 10.93 -19.09
CA ASP A 335 -5.02 9.67 -19.11
C ASP A 335 -4.59 8.69 -20.21
N LYS A 336 -4.87 7.41 -19.98
CA LYS A 336 -4.84 6.37 -21.03
C LYS A 336 -6.21 6.28 -21.70
N ALA A 337 -6.25 6.56 -23.00
CA ALA A 337 -7.48 6.41 -23.79
C ALA A 337 -7.81 4.94 -24.05
N PHE A 338 -9.02 4.54 -23.69
CA PHE A 338 -9.61 3.24 -24.03
C PHE A 338 -10.13 3.25 -25.46
N ARG A 339 -9.87 2.18 -26.20
CA ARG A 339 -10.26 2.02 -27.60
C ARG A 339 -10.84 0.63 -27.80
N GLU A 340 -11.85 0.54 -28.65
CA GLU A 340 -12.31 -0.75 -29.13
C GLU A 340 -11.15 -1.55 -29.71
N GLN A 341 -11.16 -2.86 -29.51
CA GLN A 341 -10.08 -3.76 -29.90
C GLN A 341 -8.75 -3.45 -29.19
N GLY A 342 -8.78 -2.72 -28.08
CA GLY A 342 -7.64 -2.49 -27.19
C GLY A 342 -7.45 -3.63 -26.19
N VAL A 343 -6.21 -3.77 -25.71
CA VAL A 343 -5.85 -4.60 -24.56
C VAL A 343 -5.02 -3.73 -23.63
N TYR A 344 -5.37 -3.69 -22.35
CA TYR A 344 -4.78 -2.79 -21.37
C TYR A 344 -4.25 -3.62 -20.21
N ASP A 345 -3.05 -3.27 -19.75
CA ASP A 345 -2.50 -3.81 -18.51
C ASP A 345 -3.11 -3.03 -17.33
N ILE A 346 -3.48 -3.73 -16.27
CA ILE A 346 -4.02 -3.14 -15.05
C ILE A 346 -3.36 -3.71 -13.79
N GLY A 347 -3.32 -2.87 -12.74
CA GLY A 347 -2.93 -3.27 -11.40
C GLY A 347 -3.82 -2.61 -10.36
N ILE A 348 -4.48 -3.40 -9.51
CA ILE A 348 -5.48 -2.91 -8.56
C ILE A 348 -4.94 -2.98 -7.14
N GLY A 349 -5.22 -1.94 -6.36
CA GLY A 349 -4.95 -1.88 -4.92
C GLY A 349 -6.24 -1.62 -4.13
N VAL A 350 -6.44 -2.36 -3.03
CA VAL A 350 -7.57 -2.18 -2.12
C VAL A 350 -7.07 -1.90 -0.70
N TYR A 351 -7.64 -0.86 -0.10
CA TYR A 351 -7.44 -0.46 1.28
C TYR A 351 -8.73 -0.73 2.05
N ARG A 352 -8.62 -1.49 3.14
CA ARG A 352 -9.74 -1.80 4.03
C ARG A 352 -9.31 -1.80 5.50
N ASN A 353 -10.26 -1.88 6.42
CA ASN A 353 -10.01 -2.02 7.86
C ASN A 353 -9.29 -0.79 8.47
N ALA A 354 -9.71 0.40 8.07
CA ALA A 354 -9.11 1.65 8.52
C ALA A 354 -7.60 1.80 8.25
N THR A 355 -7.05 1.10 7.25
CA THR A 355 -5.61 1.10 6.98
C THR A 355 -5.21 2.10 5.90
N GLY A 356 -4.01 2.66 6.06
CA GLY A 356 -3.48 3.73 5.23
C GLY A 356 -2.24 3.35 4.42
N SER A 357 -1.95 4.15 3.40
CA SER A 357 -0.61 4.24 2.80
C SER A 357 -0.01 2.95 2.25
N ARG A 358 0.89 2.26 2.98
CA ARG A 358 1.50 1.02 2.51
C ARG A 358 0.75 -0.24 2.97
N TRP A 359 -0.14 -0.12 3.96
CA TRP A 359 -0.97 -1.22 4.44
C TRP A 359 -2.19 -1.36 3.55
N HIS A 360 -2.06 -2.19 2.52
CA HIS A 360 -3.07 -2.45 1.51
C HIS A 360 -2.79 -3.75 0.79
N TYR A 361 -3.76 -4.21 0.01
CA TYR A 361 -3.64 -5.39 -0.82
C TYR A 361 -3.50 -4.99 -2.28
N VAL A 362 -2.65 -5.67 -3.02
CA VAL A 362 -2.39 -5.40 -4.44
C VAL A 362 -2.58 -6.66 -5.28
N SER A 363 -2.93 -6.48 -6.55
CA SER A 363 -3.03 -7.58 -7.51
C SER A 363 -1.68 -7.89 -8.15
N HIS A 364 -1.58 -9.07 -8.76
CA HIS A 364 -0.69 -9.26 -9.91
C HIS A 364 -1.08 -8.31 -11.07
N PRO A 365 -0.21 -8.09 -12.08
CA PRO A 365 -0.65 -7.47 -13.32
C PRO A 365 -1.65 -8.41 -14.04
N TYR A 366 -2.74 -7.83 -14.53
CA TYR A 366 -3.76 -8.49 -15.35
C TYR A 366 -4.03 -7.66 -16.60
N THR A 367 -4.60 -8.30 -17.62
CA THR A 367 -5.03 -7.64 -18.85
C THR A 367 -6.55 -7.58 -18.96
N VAL A 368 -7.08 -6.42 -19.38
CA VAL A 368 -8.48 -6.27 -19.78
C VAL A 368 -8.56 -6.03 -21.29
N GLY A 369 -9.42 -6.81 -21.96
CA GLY A 369 -9.61 -6.75 -23.40
C GLY A 369 -10.95 -6.13 -23.78
N LEU A 370 -10.94 -5.15 -24.68
CA LEU A 370 -12.15 -4.58 -25.27
C LEU A 370 -12.41 -5.27 -26.61
N GLY A 371 -12.95 -6.49 -26.58
CA GLY A 371 -13.18 -7.29 -27.78
C GLY A 371 -11.95 -8.02 -28.32
N ARG A 372 -10.87 -8.15 -27.51
CA ARG A 372 -9.67 -8.93 -27.82
C ARG A 372 -9.27 -9.80 -26.64
N GLU A 373 -8.71 -10.97 -26.91
CA GLU A 373 -8.24 -11.91 -25.89
C GLU A 373 -7.31 -11.24 -24.87
N ALA A 374 -7.65 -11.45 -23.59
CA ALA A 374 -7.01 -10.91 -22.40
C ALA A 374 -7.42 -11.77 -21.20
N ASP A 375 -6.89 -11.50 -20.00
CA ASP A 375 -7.26 -12.25 -18.79
C ASP A 375 -8.76 -12.19 -18.48
N PHE A 376 -9.37 -11.02 -18.67
CA PHE A 376 -10.81 -10.86 -18.69
C PHE A 376 -11.27 -9.86 -19.75
N GLN A 377 -12.54 -9.96 -20.14
CA GLN A 377 -13.11 -9.16 -21.22
C GLN A 377 -14.02 -8.09 -20.64
N ALA A 378 -13.91 -6.87 -21.16
CA ALA A 378 -14.93 -5.86 -20.97
C ALA A 378 -16.14 -6.21 -21.85
N MET A 379 -17.34 -6.18 -21.26
CA MET A 379 -18.59 -6.43 -21.96
C MET A 379 -18.98 -5.21 -22.81
N ALA A 380 -19.09 -5.39 -24.12
CA ALA A 380 -19.69 -4.37 -24.99
C ALA A 380 -21.21 -4.33 -24.78
N PHE A 381 -21.81 -3.15 -24.70
CA PHE A 381 -23.26 -2.98 -24.58
C PHE A 381 -23.75 -1.70 -25.27
N ASP A 382 -25.06 -1.60 -25.50
CA ASP A 382 -25.72 -0.40 -26.02
C ASP A 382 -26.51 0.31 -24.91
N GLY A 383 -26.47 1.65 -24.87
CA GLY A 383 -27.20 2.48 -23.90
C GLY A 383 -26.31 3.09 -22.81
N ASP A 384 -26.94 3.61 -21.76
CA ASP A 384 -26.27 4.43 -20.74
C ASP A 384 -25.76 3.64 -19.52
N SER A 385 -26.33 2.44 -19.27
CA SER A 385 -25.94 1.55 -18.16
C SER A 385 -25.78 0.11 -18.63
N PRO A 386 -24.73 -0.61 -18.18
CA PRO A 386 -24.55 -2.02 -18.47
C PRO A 386 -25.54 -2.91 -17.71
N ASP A 387 -26.06 -3.96 -18.36
CA ASP A 387 -26.80 -5.04 -17.69
C ASP A 387 -25.79 -6.05 -17.11
N TRP A 388 -25.35 -5.81 -15.87
CA TRP A 388 -24.32 -6.63 -15.23
C TRP A 388 -24.76 -8.09 -15.07
N SER A 389 -23.96 -9.02 -15.58
CA SER A 389 -24.13 -10.44 -15.30
C SER A 389 -23.67 -10.80 -13.89
N ASN A 390 -23.97 -12.02 -13.45
CA ASN A 390 -23.38 -12.59 -12.22
C ASN A 390 -21.99 -13.20 -12.45
N ASP A 391 -21.42 -13.07 -13.66
CA ASP A 391 -20.11 -13.60 -14.01
C ASP A 391 -19.04 -12.57 -13.68
N TRP A 392 -18.39 -12.77 -12.53
CA TRP A 392 -17.29 -11.94 -12.07
C TRP A 392 -15.95 -12.52 -12.48
N PHE A 393 -14.97 -11.66 -12.73
CA PHE A 393 -13.57 -12.07 -12.74
C PHE A 393 -13.03 -12.01 -11.32
N ASP A 394 -12.71 -13.18 -10.75
CA ASP A 394 -12.14 -13.28 -9.41
C ASP A 394 -10.63 -13.08 -9.44
N MET A 395 -10.16 -12.07 -8.71
CA MET A 395 -8.76 -11.78 -8.44
C MET A 395 -8.43 -12.14 -6.99
N THR A 396 -7.22 -12.61 -6.76
CA THR A 396 -6.63 -12.65 -5.41
C THR A 396 -5.69 -11.45 -5.28
N LEU A 397 -5.89 -10.65 -4.23
CA LEU A 397 -4.95 -9.60 -3.85
C LEU A 397 -4.07 -10.08 -2.70
N PHE A 398 -2.88 -9.51 -2.57
CA PHE A 398 -1.94 -9.83 -1.50
C PHE A 398 -1.33 -8.59 -0.86
N TYR A 399 -0.94 -8.71 0.40
CA TYR A 399 -0.19 -7.68 1.12
C TYR A 399 1.26 -7.63 0.59
N PRO A 400 1.74 -6.50 0.02
CA PRO A 400 3.02 -6.47 -0.69
C PRO A 400 4.25 -6.34 0.21
N GLY A 401 4.07 -6.04 1.50
CA GLY A 401 5.16 -5.78 2.44
C GLY A 401 5.99 -4.54 2.09
N GLN A 402 7.30 -4.58 2.38
CA GLN A 402 8.27 -3.54 1.97
C GLN A 402 9.25 -4.12 0.96
N VAL A 403 8.81 -4.15 -0.30
CA VAL A 403 9.62 -4.63 -1.44
C VAL A 403 9.63 -3.54 -2.49
N ASP A 404 10.79 -2.94 -2.71
CA ASP A 404 11.00 -1.92 -3.74
C ASP A 404 11.64 -2.49 -5.00
N TRP A 405 11.52 -1.74 -6.09
CA TRP A 405 12.09 -2.06 -7.38
C TRP A 405 13.63 -2.18 -7.34
N PRO A 406 14.39 -1.28 -6.67
CA PRO A 406 15.82 -1.43 -6.49
C PRO A 406 16.23 -2.78 -5.90
N LEU A 407 15.53 -3.27 -4.86
CA LEU A 407 15.76 -4.59 -4.30
C LEU A 407 15.52 -5.69 -5.35
N LEU A 408 14.37 -5.65 -6.04
CA LEU A 408 13.96 -6.68 -7.00
C LEU A 408 14.95 -6.85 -8.16
N VAL A 409 15.56 -5.76 -8.62
CA VAL A 409 16.56 -5.77 -9.72
C VAL A 409 18.00 -5.92 -9.22
N SER A 410 18.22 -5.94 -7.90
CA SER A 410 19.55 -6.11 -7.31
C SER A 410 19.95 -7.57 -7.20
N ARG A 411 21.25 -7.82 -7.04
CA ARG A 411 21.80 -9.17 -6.76
C ARG A 411 21.31 -9.77 -5.44
N ALA A 412 20.70 -8.98 -4.55
CA ALA A 412 20.15 -9.49 -3.30
C ALA A 412 18.85 -10.29 -3.54
N HIS A 413 18.15 -10.02 -4.65
CA HIS A 413 16.95 -10.76 -5.02
C HIS A 413 17.31 -11.95 -5.93
N ALA A 414 16.92 -13.15 -5.52
CA ALA A 414 17.22 -14.38 -6.26
C ALA A 414 16.60 -14.40 -7.68
N GLY A 415 15.51 -13.66 -7.91
CA GLY A 415 14.85 -13.53 -9.21
C GLY A 415 15.38 -12.40 -10.09
N ALA A 416 16.45 -11.69 -9.70
CA ALA A 416 16.93 -10.51 -10.43
C ALA A 416 17.41 -10.85 -11.86
N GLU A 417 18.04 -12.01 -12.07
CA GLU A 417 18.41 -12.47 -13.42
C GLU A 417 17.17 -12.72 -14.29
N ASP A 418 16.13 -13.30 -13.71
CA ASP A 418 14.85 -13.51 -14.41
C ASP A 418 14.19 -12.18 -14.79
N ILE A 419 14.24 -11.18 -13.90
CA ILE A 419 13.73 -9.83 -14.17
C ILE A 419 14.55 -9.16 -15.28
N ALA A 420 15.88 -9.27 -15.26
CA ALA A 420 16.74 -8.73 -16.31
C ALA A 420 16.47 -9.37 -17.68
N GLU A 421 16.02 -10.63 -17.71
CA GLU A 421 15.56 -11.33 -18.92
C GLU A 421 14.11 -10.99 -19.33
N GLY A 422 13.42 -10.11 -18.59
CA GLY A 422 12.05 -9.69 -18.88
C GLY A 422 10.99 -10.75 -18.58
N LYS A 423 11.29 -11.72 -17.71
CA LYS A 423 10.33 -12.76 -17.33
C LYS A 423 9.24 -12.19 -16.42
N PRO A 424 7.94 -12.41 -16.72
CA PRO A 424 6.85 -11.88 -15.92
C PRO A 424 6.74 -12.55 -14.55
N VAL A 425 6.24 -11.80 -13.55
CA VAL A 425 6.13 -12.25 -12.16
C VAL A 425 5.03 -13.31 -11.96
N ARG A 426 3.85 -13.10 -12.55
CA ARG A 426 2.63 -13.88 -12.29
C ARG A 426 2.75 -15.38 -12.62
N PRO A 427 3.40 -15.81 -13.72
CA PRO A 427 3.56 -17.24 -13.99
C PRO A 427 4.51 -17.98 -13.05
N ARG A 428 5.28 -17.26 -12.23
CA ARG A 428 6.34 -17.82 -11.36
C ARG A 428 6.02 -17.75 -9.88
N HIS A 429 5.15 -16.83 -9.48
CA HIS A 429 4.82 -16.58 -8.08
C HIS A 429 3.31 -16.55 -7.93
N SER A 430 2.84 -17.20 -6.87
CA SER A 430 1.49 -16.99 -6.37
C SER A 430 1.43 -15.77 -5.46
N GLU A 431 0.25 -15.20 -5.31
CA GLU A 431 -0.08 -14.10 -4.42
C GLU A 431 0.36 -14.40 -2.98
N LYS A 432 0.12 -15.64 -2.51
CA LYS A 432 0.53 -16.08 -1.18
C LYS A 432 2.05 -16.09 -1.01
N GLN A 433 2.80 -16.54 -2.02
CA GLN A 433 4.27 -16.52 -1.97
C GLN A 433 4.79 -15.08 -1.91
N LEU A 434 4.24 -14.18 -2.74
CA LEU A 434 4.61 -12.77 -2.71
C LEU A 434 4.26 -12.10 -1.39
N ALA A 435 3.12 -12.43 -0.79
CA ALA A 435 2.73 -11.88 0.51
C ALA A 435 3.70 -12.28 1.61
N LEU A 436 4.07 -13.57 1.67
CA LEU A 436 5.03 -14.09 2.64
C LEU A 436 6.41 -13.47 2.43
N TYR A 437 6.88 -13.42 1.18
CA TYR A 437 8.15 -12.76 0.84
C TYR A 437 8.14 -11.28 1.26
N GLY A 438 7.04 -10.56 0.98
CA GLY A 438 6.86 -9.18 1.37
C GLY A 438 7.00 -8.98 2.88
N VAL A 439 6.38 -9.86 3.69
CA VAL A 439 6.52 -9.85 5.15
C VAL A 439 7.97 -10.17 5.57
N GLU A 440 8.59 -11.21 5.01
CA GLU A 440 9.98 -11.59 5.32
C GLU A 440 10.95 -10.45 5.05
N MET A 441 10.75 -9.70 3.96
CA MET A 441 11.60 -8.56 3.60
C MET A 441 11.52 -7.40 4.59
N GLU A 442 10.41 -7.23 5.32
CA GLU A 442 10.34 -6.22 6.41
C GLU A 442 11.27 -6.56 7.59
N PHE A 443 11.71 -7.81 7.69
CA PHE A 443 12.60 -8.31 8.75
C PHE A 443 13.92 -8.86 8.21
N ASN A 444 14.28 -8.59 6.95
CA ASN A 444 15.42 -9.22 6.29
C ASN A 444 16.73 -9.13 7.10
N ASP A 445 17.04 -7.96 7.67
CA ASP A 445 18.23 -7.76 8.48
C ASP A 445 18.21 -8.60 9.77
N ALA A 446 17.05 -8.60 10.45
CA ALA A 446 16.87 -9.35 11.69
C ALA A 446 16.91 -10.86 11.44
N ILE A 447 16.28 -11.33 10.35
CA ILE A 447 16.34 -12.71 9.88
C ILE A 447 17.80 -13.07 9.57
N THR A 448 18.47 -12.34 8.69
CA THR A 448 19.85 -12.62 8.27
C THR A 448 20.82 -12.64 9.46
N SER A 449 20.68 -11.69 10.39
CA SER A 449 21.47 -11.63 11.62
C SER A 449 21.26 -12.88 12.49
N ARG A 450 20.02 -13.34 12.68
CA ARG A 450 19.72 -14.57 13.43
C ARG A 450 20.21 -15.83 12.74
N TRP A 451 20.13 -15.90 11.42
CA TRP A 451 20.68 -17.01 10.64
C TRP A 451 22.20 -17.09 10.80
N LEU A 452 22.90 -15.96 10.74
CA LEU A 452 24.34 -15.88 10.97
C LEU A 452 24.70 -16.31 12.39
N MET A 453 23.99 -15.82 13.41
CA MET A 453 24.19 -16.23 14.79
C MET A 453 23.97 -17.74 14.99
N THR A 454 22.94 -18.30 14.36
CA THR A 454 22.63 -19.74 14.41
C THR A 454 23.70 -20.57 13.71
N LEU A 455 24.20 -20.12 12.56
CA LEU A 455 25.31 -20.76 11.85
C LEU A 455 26.58 -20.75 12.71
N ILE A 456 26.94 -19.61 13.30
CA ILE A 456 28.10 -19.48 14.19
C ILE A 456 27.95 -20.39 15.42
N ALA A 457 26.79 -20.41 16.06
CA ALA A 457 26.51 -21.29 17.19
C ALA A 457 26.66 -22.77 16.81
N GLY A 458 26.15 -23.17 15.63
CA GLY A 458 26.31 -24.52 15.08
C GLY A 458 27.77 -24.88 14.81
N LEU A 459 28.55 -23.96 14.22
CA LEU A 459 29.98 -24.15 13.98
C LEU A 459 30.77 -24.28 15.30
N ILE A 460 30.44 -23.47 16.31
CA ILE A 460 31.04 -23.57 17.66
C ILE A 460 30.69 -24.90 18.31
N ALA A 461 29.43 -25.36 18.19
CA ALA A 461 29.00 -26.65 18.71
C ALA A 461 29.79 -27.80 18.04
N MET A 462 29.87 -27.82 16.70
CA MET A 462 30.62 -28.83 15.96
C MET A 462 32.10 -28.84 16.32
N LEU A 463 32.73 -27.65 16.45
CA LEU A 463 34.11 -27.53 16.88
C LEU A 463 34.28 -28.06 18.31
N GLY A 464 33.40 -27.68 19.23
CA GLY A 464 33.40 -28.14 20.62
C GLY A 464 33.27 -29.65 20.74
N THR A 465 32.33 -30.26 20.01
CA THR A 465 32.16 -31.72 19.93
C THR A 465 33.38 -32.40 19.33
N THR A 466 33.94 -31.85 18.25
CA THR A 466 35.16 -32.39 17.63
C THR A 466 36.33 -32.37 18.61
N LEU A 467 36.59 -31.23 19.26
CA LEU A 467 37.64 -31.09 20.27
C LEU A 467 37.43 -32.03 21.46
N ALA A 468 36.18 -32.25 21.87
CA ALA A 468 35.82 -33.16 22.94
C ALA A 468 36.07 -34.65 22.60
N LEU A 469 35.84 -35.06 21.35
CA LEU A 469 36.02 -36.43 20.90
C LEU A 469 37.46 -36.76 20.48
N LEU A 470 38.28 -35.75 20.16
CA LEU A 470 39.70 -35.92 19.78
C LEU A 470 40.51 -36.85 20.71
N PRO A 471 40.40 -36.76 22.06
CA PRO A 471 41.11 -37.68 22.96
C PRO A 471 40.68 -39.15 22.81
N SER A 472 39.42 -39.42 22.48
CA SER A 472 38.90 -40.78 22.27
C SER A 472 39.44 -41.44 20.99
N PHE A 473 39.92 -40.63 20.04
CA PHE A 473 40.55 -41.10 18.81
C PHE A 473 42.09 -41.16 18.87
N ARG A 474 42.72 -40.70 19.96
CA ARG A 474 44.14 -40.93 20.20
C ARG A 474 44.34 -42.38 20.65
N SER A 475 44.81 -43.22 19.72
CA SER A 475 45.26 -44.58 20.00
C SER A 475 46.21 -44.57 21.22
N THR A 476 45.79 -45.20 22.32
CA THR A 476 46.73 -45.68 23.33
C THR A 476 47.53 -46.82 22.70
N ARG A 477 48.56 -46.50 21.93
CA ARG A 477 49.69 -47.44 21.79
C ARG A 477 50.39 -47.49 23.14
N GLN A 478 49.81 -48.24 24.07
CA GLN A 478 50.57 -48.81 25.16
C GLN A 478 51.41 -49.90 24.50
N GLY A 479 52.59 -49.50 24.01
CA GLY A 479 53.56 -50.46 23.51
C GLY A 479 53.99 -51.32 24.69
N ASP A 480 53.68 -52.61 24.62
CA ASP A 480 54.41 -53.63 25.37
C ASP A 480 55.89 -53.48 25.03
N ARG A 481 56.67 -53.04 26.03
CA ARG A 481 58.12 -53.18 26.02
C ARG A 481 58.48 -54.23 27.06
N SER A 482 58.88 -55.39 26.52
CA SER A 482 59.70 -56.47 27.09
C SER A 482 59.27 -57.12 28.40
#